data_AF-A0A3D0UU02-F1
#
_entry.id   AF-A0A3D0UU02-F1
#
_cell.length_a   1.000
_cell.length_b   1.000
_cell.length_c   1.000
_cell.angle_alpha   90.00
_cell.angle_beta   90.00
_cell.angle_gamma   90.00
#
_symmetry.space_group_name_H-M   'P 1'
#
loop_
_entity.id
_entity.type
_entity.pdbx_description
1 polymer ?
#
loop_
_entity_poly.entity_id
_entity_poly.type
_entity_poly.pdbx_seq_one_letter_code
_entity_poly.pdbx_strand_id
1 'polypeptide(L)' 'MKSLIERLGSPDFARIRVGVDRPTHNAMVADYVLSTFKPEEKKLLEEKYSEVEKIIETFLKG' A
#
# COMPACT_ATOMS: atom_id res chain seq x y z
N MET A 1 -10.58 4.80 -0.29
CA MET A 1 -10.13 6.20 -0.48
C MET A 1 -11.28 7.20 -0.49
N LYS A 2 -12.36 6.95 -1.24
CA LYS A 2 -13.54 7.85 -1.32
C LYS A 2 -14.05 8.29 0.06
N SER A 3 -14.20 7.36 0.99
CA SER A 3 -14.67 7.65 2.35
C SER A 3 -13.78 8.59 3.18
N LEU A 4 -12.47 8.65 2.91
CA LEU A 4 -11.56 9.55 3.63
C LEU A 4 -11.66 10.97 3.06
N ILE A 5 -11.68 11.09 1.73
CA ILE A 5 -11.86 12.37 1.03
C ILE A 5 -13.23 12.97 1.33
N GLU A 6 -14.29 12.16 1.38
CA GLU A 6 -15.64 12.60 1.77
C GLU A 6 -15.69 13.14 3.21
N ARG A 7 -14.92 12.55 4.13
CA ARG A 7 -14.87 12.99 5.53
C ARG A 7 -13.99 14.21 5.76
N LEU A 8 -12.88 14.34 5.03
CA LEU A 8 -11.96 15.47 5.12
C LEU A 8 -12.37 16.66 4.23
N GLY A 9 -13.28 16.46 3.28
CA GLY A 9 -13.74 17.49 2.33
C GLY A 9 -12.69 17.91 1.29
N SER A 10 -11.46 17.41 1.39
CA SER A 10 -10.36 17.72 0.48
C SER A 10 -9.46 16.50 0.24
N PRO A 11 -8.93 16.33 -0.98
CA PRO A 11 -7.91 15.33 -1.29
C PRO A 11 -6.49 15.76 -0.88
N ASP A 12 -6.33 16.95 -0.28
CA ASP A 12 -5.03 17.53 0.10
C ASP A 12 -4.53 16.93 1.43
N PHE A 13 -4.10 15.68 1.37
CA PHE A 13 -3.37 15.03 2.44
C PHE A 13 -2.26 14.17 1.85
N ALA A 14 -1.13 14.18 2.53
CA ALA A 14 -0.01 13.35 2.12
C ALA A 14 -0.33 11.87 2.36
N ARG A 15 0.10 11.04 1.40
CA ARG A 15 -0.15 9.59 1.42
C ARG A 15 1.02 8.85 0.86
N ILE A 16 1.33 7.72 1.49
CA ILE A 16 2.33 6.78 1.01
C ILE A 16 1.59 5.71 0.20
N ARG A 17 1.99 5.50 -1.05
CA ARG A 17 1.44 4.44 -1.92
C ARG A 17 2.43 3.28 -1.95
N VAL A 18 1.97 2.10 -1.54
CA VAL A 18 2.75 0.86 -1.66
C VAL A 18 2.15 0.05 -2.82
N GLY A 19 2.97 -0.22 -3.84
CA GLY A 19 2.56 -1.05 -4.97
C GLY A 19 2.68 -2.52 -4.58
N VAL A 20 1.60 -3.29 -4.73
CA VAL A 20 1.53 -4.73 -4.41
C VAL A 20 1.49 -5.58 -5.68
N ASP A 21 2.10 -5.09 -6.77
CA ASP A 21 1.98 -5.66 -8.12
C ASP A 21 0.52 -5.67 -8.66
N ARG A 22 0.30 -6.11 -9.91
CA ARG A 22 -1.03 -6.13 -10.52
C ARG A 22 -1.28 -7.48 -11.19
N PRO A 23 -2.34 -8.22 -10.80
CA PRO A 23 -2.64 -9.50 -11.43
C PRO A 23 -2.98 -9.29 -12.92
N THR A 24 -2.58 -10.24 -13.75
CA THR A 24 -2.69 -10.21 -15.22
C THR A 24 -4.14 -10.06 -15.72
N HIS A 25 -5.12 -10.38 -14.87
CA HIS A 25 -6.54 -10.21 -15.15
C HIS A 25 -7.19 -9.21 -14.18
N ASN A 26 -7.72 -8.12 -14.74
CA ASN A 26 -8.44 -7.09 -13.98
C ASN A 26 -9.63 -7.63 -13.18
N ALA A 27 -10.26 -8.72 -13.63
CA ALA A 27 -11.36 -9.38 -12.93
C ALA A 27 -10.95 -10.01 -11.58
N MET A 28 -9.66 -10.34 -11.41
CA MET A 28 -9.14 -10.96 -10.18
C MET A 28 -8.57 -9.96 -9.19
N VAL A 29 -8.61 -8.65 -9.46
CA VAL A 29 -8.00 -7.65 -8.57
C VAL A 29 -8.61 -7.69 -7.17
N ALA A 30 -9.93 -7.83 -7.06
CA ALA A 30 -10.62 -7.91 -5.77
C ALA A 30 -10.26 -9.18 -4.99
N ASP A 31 -10.12 -10.30 -5.69
CA ASP A 31 -9.75 -11.59 -5.09
C ASP A 31 -8.26 -11.62 -4.70
N TYR A 32 -7.41 -11.02 -5.53
CA TYR A 32 -5.97 -10.89 -5.31
C TYR A 32 -5.65 -10.06 -4.06
N VAL A 33 -6.36 -8.95 -3.83
CA VAL A 33 -6.16 -8.14 -2.61
C VAL A 33 -6.74 -8.77 -1.34
N LEU A 34 -7.65 -9.74 -1.48
CA LEU A 34 -8.23 -10.50 -0.36
C LEU A 34 -7.48 -11.81 -0.08
N SER A 35 -6.69 -12.28 -1.05
CA SER A 35 -5.90 -13.48 -0.94
C SER A 35 -4.64 -13.28 -0.09
N THR A 36 -4.17 -14.36 0.53
CA THR A 36 -2.92 -14.36 1.29
C THR A 36 -1.72 -14.26 0.34
N PHE A 37 -0.76 -13.37 0.67
CA PHE A 37 0.51 -13.27 -0.04
C PHE A 37 1.27 -14.60 -0.07
N LYS A 38 1.86 -14.92 -1.22
CA LYS A 38 2.72 -16.10 -1.38
C LYS A 38 3.98 -15.97 -0.50
N PRO A 39 4.61 -17.09 -0.11
CA PRO A 39 5.83 -17.06 0.71
C PRO A 39 6.97 -16.23 0.08
N GLU A 40 7.07 -16.21 -1.25
CA GLU A 40 8.05 -15.38 -1.98
C GLU A 40 7.75 -13.88 -1.84
N GLU A 41 6.48 -13.48 -1.92
CA GLU A 41 6.04 -12.10 -1.70
C GLU A 41 6.22 -11.69 -0.24
N LYS A 42 5.98 -12.60 0.72
CA LYS A 42 6.21 -12.35 2.15
C LYS A 42 7.66 -12.04 2.45
N LYS A 43 8.61 -12.79 1.86
CA LYS A 43 10.04 -12.54 2.05
C LYS A 43 10.44 -11.17 1.49
N LEU A 44 9.91 -10.81 0.31
CA LEU A 44 10.12 -9.50 -0.28
C LEU A 44 9.52 -8.38 0.59
N LEU A 45 8.32 -8.59 1.15
CA LEU A 45 7.68 -7.67 2.09
C LEU A 45 8.52 -7.49 3.36
N GLU A 46 9.08 -8.58 3.91
CA GLU A 46 9.98 -8.52 5.07
C GLU A 46 11.22 -7.67 4.81
N GLU A 47 11.87 -7.85 3.65
CA GLU A 47 13.01 -7.01 3.26
C GLU A 47 12.62 -5.55 3.05
N LYS A 48 11.38 -5.29 2.60
CA LYS A 48 10.87 -3.94 2.34
C LYS A 48 10.32 -3.23 3.57
N TYR A 49 9.94 -3.94 4.64
CA TYR A 49 9.42 -3.28 5.86
C TYR A 49 10.41 -2.27 6.43
N SER A 50 11.69 -2.64 6.55
CA SER A 50 12.71 -1.73 7.09
C SER A 50 12.89 -0.45 6.25
N GLU A 51 12.70 -0.56 4.94
CA GLU A 51 12.75 0.59 4.02
C GLU A 51 11.50 1.47 4.18
N VAL A 52 10.32 0.85 4.31
CA VAL A 52 9.05 1.56 4.56
C VAL A 52 9.08 2.29 5.90
N GLU A 53 9.62 1.68 6.97
CA GLU A 53 9.76 2.33 8.28
C GLU A 53 10.60 3.61 8.19
N LYS A 54 11.74 3.56 7.50
CA LYS A 54 12.59 4.74 7.28
C LYS A 54 11.88 5.83 6.49
N ILE A 55 11.10 5.45 5.47
CA ILE A 55 10.31 6.40 4.68
C ILE A 55 9.26 7.07 5.56
N ILE A 56 8.54 6.32 6.39
CA ILE A 56 7.55 6.88 7.33
C ILE A 56 8.22 7.85 8.31
N GLU A 57 9.37 7.48 8.87
CA GLU A 57 10.10 8.34 9.81
C GLU A 57 10.58 9.64 9.14
N THR A 58 11.11 9.55 7.92
CA THR A 58 11.51 10.71 7.12
C THR A 58 10.31 11.58 6.78
N PHE A 59 9.19 10.96 6.43
CA PHE A 59 7.95 11.64 6.08
C PHE A 59 7.34 12.39 7.27
N LEU A 60 7.47 11.87 8.49
CA LEU A 60 6.99 12.52 9.72
C LEU A 60 7.91 13.63 10.23
N LYS A 61 9.21 13.57 9.89
CA LYS A 61 10.21 14.57 10.30
C LYS A 61 10.31 15.77 9.35
N GLY A 62 9.71 15.69 8.16
CA GLY A 62 9.60 16.79 7.20
C GLY A 62 8.27 17.52 7.31
#